data_AF-V1CJ27-F1
#
_entry.id   AF-V1CJ27-F1
#
_cell.length_a   1.000
_cell.length_b   1.000
_cell.length_c   1.000
_cell.angle_alpha   90.00
_cell.angle_beta   90.00
_cell.angle_gamma   90.00
#
_symmetry.space_group_name_H-M   'P 1'
#
loop_
_entity.id
_entity.type
_entity.pdbx_description
1 polymer ?
#
loop_
_entity_poly.entity_id
_entity_poly.type
_entity_poly.pdbx_seq_one_letter_code
_entity_poly.pdbx_strand_id
1 'polypeptide(L)'
;MIIEWIERKKRKRNCKVYFESDSFQIKDCFVAPVHLIPEEIYDDQEFDFYVETQYDIYMLRIVNSGDKCGTVHPAKVNGIIYIVCHLPIRKNTIITSIQKILKKLEEYGFPNLKNPKCKITFPIE
;
A
#
# COMPACT_ATOMS: atom_id res chain seq x y z
N MET A 1 -2.92 8.19 20.03
CA MET A 1 -2.74 9.33 20.98
C MET A 1 -1.61 10.21 20.45
N ILE A 2 -1.72 11.54 20.60
CA ILE A 2 -0.89 12.66 20.07
C ILE A 2 0.41 12.31 19.31
N ILE A 3 1.30 11.51 19.88
CA ILE A 3 2.57 11.07 19.26
C ILE A 3 2.34 10.45 17.87
N GLU A 4 1.37 9.55 17.73
CA GLU A 4 1.09 8.87 16.45
C GLU A 4 0.64 9.86 15.36
N TRP A 5 -0.17 10.84 15.72
CA TRP A 5 -0.65 11.87 14.79
C TRP A 5 0.49 12.79 14.35
N ILE A 6 1.41 13.14 15.26
CA ILE A 6 2.63 13.91 14.94
C ILE A 6 3.49 13.11 13.95
N GLU A 7 3.68 11.81 14.19
CA GLU A 7 4.48 10.96 13.30
C GLU A 7 3.86 10.78 11.91
N ARG A 8 2.53 10.75 11.81
CA ARG A 8 1.81 10.77 10.52
C ARG A 8 2.06 12.06 9.75
N LYS A 9 1.97 13.21 10.42
CA LYS A 9 2.24 14.52 9.81
C LYS A 9 3.70 14.63 9.32
N LYS A 10 4.66 14.14 10.11
CA LYS A 10 6.08 14.08 9.70
C LYS A 10 6.29 13.20 8.47
N ARG A 11 5.72 11.98 8.45
CA ARG A 11 5.82 11.06 7.31
C ARG A 11 5.23 11.66 6.03
N LYS A 12 4.04 12.23 6.10
CA LYS A 12 3.42 12.97 4.98
C LYS A 12 4.32 14.08 4.46
N ARG A 13 4.89 14.90 5.34
CA ARG A 13 5.77 16.01 4.95
C ARG A 13 7.11 15.54 4.36
N ASN A 14 7.66 14.43 4.87
CA ASN A 14 8.97 13.92 4.44
C ASN A 14 8.88 13.04 3.19
N CYS A 15 7.71 12.47 2.89
CA CYS A 15 7.48 11.69 1.69
C CYS A 15 7.47 12.64 0.48
N LYS A 16 8.60 12.70 -0.24
CA LYS A 16 8.75 13.52 -1.45
C LYS A 16 8.12 12.89 -2.69
N VAL A 17 7.16 11.99 -2.51
CA VAL A 17 6.48 11.34 -3.62
C VAL A 17 5.61 12.40 -4.25
N TYR A 18 5.99 12.79 -5.47
CA TYR A 18 5.17 13.66 -6.27
C TYR A 18 4.06 12.77 -6.86
N PHE A 19 2.84 12.94 -6.36
CA PHE A 19 1.65 12.31 -6.94
C PHE A 19 1.34 13.02 -8.27
N GLU A 20 2.12 12.69 -9.32
CA GLU A 20 2.09 13.32 -10.65
C GLU A 20 1.20 12.52 -11.63
N SER A 21 1.44 12.66 -12.94
CA SER A 21 0.60 12.15 -14.04
C SER A 21 0.28 10.66 -13.97
N ASP A 22 1.17 9.87 -13.39
CA ASP A 22 1.04 8.41 -13.35
C ASP A 22 0.35 7.93 -12.06
N SER A 23 -0.06 8.88 -11.21
CA SER A 23 -0.87 8.60 -10.03
C SER A 23 -2.33 8.45 -10.41
N PHE A 24 -3.03 7.60 -9.68
CA PHE A 24 -4.45 7.38 -9.88
C PHE A 24 -5.19 7.39 -8.55
N GLN A 25 -6.46 7.78 -8.61
CA GLN A 25 -7.32 7.85 -7.44
C GLN A 25 -8.10 6.53 -7.28
N ILE A 26 -8.06 5.98 -6.06
CA ILE A 26 -8.91 4.86 -5.64
C ILE A 26 -9.69 5.30 -4.40
N LYS A 27 -11.01 5.47 -4.55
CA LYS A 27 -11.87 6.06 -3.51
C LYS A 27 -11.26 7.39 -3.02
N ASP A 28 -11.01 7.50 -1.72
CA ASP A 28 -10.42 8.68 -1.06
C ASP A 28 -8.89 8.59 -0.93
N CYS A 29 -8.25 7.68 -1.68
CA CYS A 29 -6.80 7.45 -1.66
C CYS A 29 -6.16 7.86 -2.98
N PHE A 30 -4.99 8.49 -2.89
CA PHE A 30 -4.09 8.67 -4.04
C PHE A 30 -3.06 7.55 -4.05
N VAL A 31 -2.87 6.94 -5.20
CA VAL A 31 -1.92 5.85 -5.41
C VAL A 31 -0.92 6.26 -6.46
N ALA A 32 0.36 6.22 -6.12
CA ALA A 32 1.46 6.52 -7.03
C ALA A 32 2.37 5.29 -7.17
N PRO A 33 2.64 4.81 -8.39
CA PRO A 33 3.65 3.78 -8.61
C PRO A 33 5.05 4.33 -8.30
N VAL A 34 5.92 3.52 -7.71
CA VAL A 34 7.32 3.89 -7.43
C VAL A 34 8.18 3.78 -8.69
N HIS A 35 7.83 2.84 -9.57
CA HIS A 35 8.53 2.55 -10.82
C HIS A 35 7.54 2.42 -11.97
N LEU A 36 8.03 2.61 -13.20
CA LEU A 36 7.25 2.35 -14.41
C LEU A 36 6.82 0.88 -14.45
N ILE A 37 5.56 0.66 -14.79
CA ILE A 37 4.96 -0.67 -14.87
C ILE A 37 5.12 -1.19 -16.32
N PRO A 38 5.87 -2.29 -16.54
CA PRO A 38 6.05 -2.88 -17.85
C PRO A 38 4.73 -3.46 -18.40
N GLU A 39 4.64 -3.62 -19.73
CA GLU A 39 3.49 -4.29 -20.36
C GLU A 39 3.38 -5.76 -19.95
N GLU A 40 4.52 -6.45 -19.94
CA GLU A 40 4.61 -7.85 -19.52
C GLU A 40 5.03 -7.93 -18.06
N ILE A 41 4.29 -8.71 -17.28
CA ILE A 41 4.55 -8.98 -15.87
C ILE A 41 4.84 -10.48 -15.72
N TYR A 42 5.99 -10.80 -15.15
CA TYR A 42 6.42 -12.17 -14.88
C TYR A 42 6.19 -12.54 -13.42
N ASP A 43 6.22 -13.84 -13.12
CA ASP A 43 6.09 -14.35 -11.76
C ASP A 43 7.22 -13.82 -10.87
N ASP A 44 6.90 -13.65 -9.58
CA ASP A 44 7.74 -13.12 -8.51
C ASP A 44 8.22 -11.67 -8.69
N GLN A 45 7.76 -10.97 -9.73
CA GLN A 45 8.01 -9.54 -9.88
C GLN A 45 7.30 -8.72 -8.80
N GLU A 46 8.00 -7.70 -8.30
CA GLU A 46 7.53 -6.82 -7.24
C GLU A 46 7.18 -5.43 -7.77
N PHE A 47 6.02 -4.92 -7.36
CA PHE A 47 5.53 -3.61 -7.74
C PHE A 47 5.19 -2.80 -6.50
N ASP A 48 5.89 -1.68 -6.34
CA ASP A 48 5.75 -0.80 -5.20
C ASP A 48 4.88 0.41 -5.52
N PHE A 49 4.03 0.76 -4.57
CA PHE A 49 3.10 1.88 -4.64
C PHE A 49 3.08 2.65 -3.33
N TYR A 50 3.10 3.97 -3.44
CA TYR A 50 2.71 4.83 -2.33
C TYR A 50 1.20 5.01 -2.34
N VAL A 51 0.57 4.79 -1.18
CA VAL A 51 -0.85 5.01 -0.97
C VAL A 51 -1.01 6.13 0.05
N GLU A 52 -1.41 7.31 -0.41
CA GLU A 52 -1.76 8.44 0.45
C GLU A 52 -3.26 8.43 0.76
N THR A 53 -3.58 8.57 2.06
CA THR A 53 -4.94 8.78 2.54
C THR A 53 -5.02 10.12 3.26
N GLN A 54 -6.21 10.55 3.68
CA GLN A 54 -6.32 11.71 4.58
C GLN A 54 -5.56 11.55 5.92
N TYR A 55 -5.26 10.31 6.33
CA TYR A 55 -4.66 10.01 7.63
C TYR A 55 -3.14 9.83 7.57
N ASP A 56 -2.62 9.10 6.58
CA ASP A 56 -1.23 8.65 6.56
C ASP A 56 -0.75 8.38 5.13
N ILE A 57 0.52 7.97 5.00
CA ILE A 57 1.06 7.36 3.78
C ILE A 57 1.45 5.92 4.10
N TYR A 58 1.12 5.01 3.19
CA TYR A 58 1.47 3.59 3.25
C TYR A 58 2.36 3.22 2.06
N MET A 59 3.22 2.22 2.24
CA MET A 59 3.97 1.59 1.16
C MET A 59 3.32 0.23 0.89
N LEU A 60 2.75 0.06 -0.30
CA LEU A 60 2.12 -1.17 -0.76
C LEU A 60 3.02 -1.83 -1.79
N ARG A 61 3.45 -3.06 -1.53
CA ARG A 61 4.09 -3.94 -2.49
C ARG A 61 3.09 -4.98 -2.97
N ILE A 62 3.03 -5.20 -4.28
CA ILE A 62 2.38 -6.35 -4.88
C ILE A 62 3.45 -7.25 -5.50
N VAL A 63 3.50 -8.50 -5.07
CA VAL A 63 4.32 -9.57 -5.64
C VAL A 63 3.43 -10.41 -6.56
N ASN A 64 3.73 -10.43 -7.86
CA ASN A 64 2.98 -11.22 -8.83
C ASN A 64 3.21 -12.71 -8.55
N SER A 65 2.22 -13.38 -7.99
CA SER A 65 2.31 -14.80 -7.62
C SER A 65 0.93 -15.43 -7.57
N GLY A 66 0.86 -16.76 -7.60
CA GLY A 66 -0.41 -17.50 -7.47
C GLY A 66 -1.05 -17.42 -6.08
N ASP A 67 -0.27 -17.03 -5.08
CA ASP A 67 -0.72 -16.79 -3.71
C ASP A 67 -1.72 -15.63 -3.67
N LYS A 68 -2.60 -15.63 -2.65
CA LYS A 68 -3.64 -14.61 -2.48
C LYS A 68 -3.73 -14.14 -1.04
N CYS A 69 -2.67 -13.50 -0.58
CA CYS A 69 -2.54 -13.07 0.81
C CYS A 69 -1.82 -11.73 0.91
N GLY A 70 -2.04 -11.04 2.02
CA GLY A 70 -1.33 -9.81 2.36
C GLY A 70 -0.76 -9.87 3.76
N THR A 71 0.29 -9.11 4.00
CA THR A 71 0.90 -8.95 5.31
C THR A 71 1.15 -7.47 5.59
N VAL A 72 0.63 -6.97 6.71
CA VAL A 72 0.97 -5.66 7.27
C VAL A 72 2.16 -5.83 8.20
N HIS A 73 3.25 -5.13 7.90
CA HIS A 73 4.47 -5.15 8.69
C HIS A 73 4.47 -4.01 9.73
N PRO A 74 4.95 -4.28 10.96
CA PRO A 74 5.17 -3.22 11.94
C PRO A 74 6.24 -2.27 11.42
N ALA A 75 5.92 -0.97 11.39
CA ALA A 75 6.87 0.06 11.04
C ALA A 75 7.75 0.42 12.25
N LYS A 76 9.03 0.70 11.98
CA LYS A 76 9.91 1.34 12.97
C LYS A 76 9.38 2.72 13.34
N VAL A 77 9.89 3.28 14.44
CA VAL A 77 9.60 4.66 14.85
C VAL A 77 9.84 5.62 13.67
N ASN A 78 8.84 6.45 13.35
CA ASN A 78 8.80 7.38 12.21
C ASN A 78 8.78 6.71 10.82
N GLY A 79 8.70 5.38 10.74
CA GLY A 79 8.67 4.61 9.50
C GLY A 79 7.27 4.52 8.90
N ILE A 80 7.19 4.33 7.59
CA ILE A 80 5.93 4.10 6.85
C ILE A 80 5.47 2.66 7.09
N ILE A 81 4.16 2.45 7.24
CA ILE A 81 3.59 1.09 7.35
C ILE A 81 3.75 0.42 5.99
N TYR A 82 4.38 -0.76 6.00
CA TYR A 82 4.67 -1.53 4.80
C TYR A 82 3.69 -2.70 4.69
N ILE A 83 3.04 -2.80 3.54
CA ILE A 83 2.02 -3.79 3.24
C ILE A 83 2.53 -4.59 2.06
N VAL A 84 2.73 -5.90 2.22
CA VAL A 84 3.18 -6.79 1.15
C VAL A 84 2.03 -7.71 0.78
N CYS A 85 1.62 -7.69 -0.47
CA CYS A 85 0.54 -8.51 -0.98
C CYS A 85 1.05 -9.42 -2.08
N HIS A 86 0.67 -10.67 -2.01
CA HIS A 86 0.86 -11.68 -3.04
C HIS A 86 -0.48 -11.88 -3.74
N LEU A 87 -0.51 -11.60 -5.05
CA LEU A 87 -1.68 -11.83 -5.89
C LEU A 87 -1.29 -11.87 -7.36
N PRO A 88 -2.00 -12.63 -8.20
CA PRO A 88 -1.75 -12.65 -9.63
C PRO A 88 -2.17 -11.32 -10.23
N ILE A 89 -1.27 -10.68 -10.96
CA ILE A 89 -1.51 -9.38 -11.61
C ILE A 89 -1.05 -9.36 -13.06
N ARG A 90 -1.74 -8.55 -13.84
CA ARG A 90 -1.35 -8.08 -15.16
C ARG A 90 -1.44 -6.56 -15.16
N LYS A 91 -0.78 -5.88 -16.10
CA LYS A 91 -0.80 -4.41 -16.16
C LYS A 91 -2.21 -3.83 -16.09
N ASN A 92 -3.16 -4.41 -16.82
CA ASN A 92 -4.55 -3.97 -16.85
C ASN A 92 -5.37 -4.32 -15.59
N THR A 93 -4.88 -5.18 -14.70
CA THR A 93 -5.57 -5.54 -13.45
C THR A 93 -4.98 -4.88 -12.22
N ILE A 94 -3.86 -4.15 -12.31
CA ILE A 94 -3.19 -3.55 -11.14
C ILE A 94 -4.14 -2.66 -10.34
N ILE A 95 -4.91 -1.80 -11.01
CA ILE A 95 -5.84 -0.88 -10.33
C ILE A 95 -6.92 -1.67 -9.58
N THR A 96 -7.52 -2.68 -10.21
CA THR A 96 -8.58 -3.49 -9.58
C THR A 96 -8.03 -4.36 -8.45
N SER A 97 -6.80 -4.85 -8.60
CA SER A 97 -6.03 -5.55 -7.57
C SER A 97 -5.78 -4.68 -6.34
N ILE A 98 -5.31 -3.44 -6.53
CA ILE A 98 -5.10 -2.49 -5.43
C ILE A 98 -6.44 -2.16 -4.76
N GLN A 99 -7.52 -1.93 -5.53
CA GLN A 99 -8.85 -1.70 -4.98
C GLN A 99 -9.31 -2.84 -4.05
N LYS A 100 -9.09 -4.09 -4.45
CA LYS A 100 -9.40 -5.27 -3.62
C LYS A 100 -8.59 -5.30 -2.33
N ILE A 101 -7.28 -5.07 -2.42
CA ILE A 101 -6.39 -5.00 -1.25
C ILE A 101 -6.85 -3.93 -0.28
N LEU A 102 -7.08 -2.70 -0.77
CA LEU A 102 -7.50 -1.58 0.08
C LEU A 102 -8.86 -1.85 0.74
N LYS A 103 -9.82 -2.45 0.00
CA LYS A 103 -11.10 -2.87 0.57
C LYS A 103 -10.92 -3.90 1.67
N LYS A 104 -10.05 -4.91 1.48
CA LYS A 104 -9.80 -5.92 2.50
C LYS A 104 -9.14 -5.34 3.75
N LEU A 105 -8.25 -4.36 3.57
CA LEU A 105 -7.59 -3.66 4.67
C LEU A 105 -8.55 -2.82 5.54
N GLU A 106 -9.77 -2.52 5.07
CA GLU A 106 -10.80 -1.83 5.88
C GLU A 106 -11.13 -2.64 7.14
N GLU A 107 -11.14 -3.98 7.06
CA GLU A 107 -11.34 -4.89 8.21
C GLU A 107 -10.24 -4.73 9.29
N TYR A 108 -9.07 -4.23 8.89
CA TYR A 108 -7.90 -4.03 9.74
C TYR A 108 -7.72 -2.55 10.15
N GLY A 109 -8.66 -1.67 9.76
CA GLY A 109 -8.70 -0.27 10.15
C GLY A 109 -8.18 0.72 9.10
N PHE A 110 -7.94 0.29 7.86
CA PHE A 110 -7.71 1.21 6.74
C PHE A 110 -8.95 2.08 6.49
N PRO A 111 -8.83 3.37 6.08
CA PRO A 111 -7.61 4.12 5.72
C PRO A 111 -6.81 4.70 6.90
N ASN A 112 -7.24 4.45 8.14
CA ASN A 112 -6.62 4.92 9.38
C ASN A 112 -5.83 3.80 10.07
N LEU A 113 -5.18 2.93 9.28
CA LEU A 113 -4.50 1.74 9.75
C LEU A 113 -3.45 2.11 10.81
N LYS A 114 -3.58 1.47 11.97
CA LYS A 114 -2.66 1.67 13.10
C LYS A 114 -1.40 0.86 12.88
N ASN A 115 -0.26 1.42 13.27
CA ASN A 115 1.00 0.67 13.22
C ASN A 115 0.87 -0.57 14.12
N PRO A 116 0.89 -1.80 13.57
CA PRO A 116 0.68 -2.98 14.38
C PRO A 116 1.92 -3.26 15.23
N LYS A 117 1.76 -3.99 16.33
CA LYS A 117 2.88 -4.40 17.20
C LYS A 117 3.63 -5.62 16.65
N CYS A 118 2.95 -6.42 15.81
CA CYS A 118 3.45 -7.63 15.16
C CYS A 118 2.94 -7.68 13.72
N LYS A 119 3.45 -8.62 12.92
CA LYS A 119 2.94 -8.83 11.56
C LYS A 119 1.48 -9.30 11.60
N ILE A 120 0.65 -8.77 10.71
CA ILE A 120 -0.74 -9.20 10.53
C ILE A 120 -0.86 -9.77 9.12
N THR A 121 -1.22 -11.05 8.99
CA THR A 121 -1.46 -11.70 7.69
C THR A 121 -2.96 -11.84 7.44
N PHE A 122 -3.38 -11.63 6.20
CA PHE A 122 -4.78 -11.65 5.79
C PHE A 122 -4.96 -12.29 4.41
N PRO A 123 -6.08 -13.00 4.15
CA PRO A 123 -6.39 -13.51 2.82
C PRO A 123 -6.91 -12.39 1.90
N ILE A 124 -6.70 -12.53 0.60
CA ILE A 124 -7.21 -11.63 -0.44
C ILE A 124 -8.12 -12.45 -1.37
N GLU A 125 -9.38 -12.05 -1.55
CA GLU A 125 -10.37 -12.75 -2.38
C GLU A 125 -10.54 -12.17 -3.81
#